data_AF-A0A957Z509-F1
#
_entry.id   AF-A0A957Z509-F1
#
_cell.length_a   1.000
_cell.length_b   1.000
_cell.length_c   1.000
_cell.angle_alpha   90.00
_cell.angle_beta   90.00
_cell.angle_gamma   90.00
#
_symmetry.space_group_name_H-M   'P 1'
#
loop_
_entity.id
_entity.type
_entity.pdbx_description
1 polymer ?
#
loop_
_entity_poly.entity_id
_entity_poly.type
_entity_poly.pdbx_seq_one_letter_code
_entity_poly.pdbx_strand_id
1 'polypeptide(L)'
;DYILNEDPRRKDELMAALPDHSIVINATGMGKERPGSPVTDAGRFPHRGIAWELNYRGELDFLRQAQRQQAARQLVVEDGWLYFLHGWTQVISHVLDLPIDTVTFDRLTAEAESLR
;
A
#
# COMPACT_ATOMS: atom_id res chain seq x y z
N ASP A 1 -18.24 -0.04 -11.66
CA ASP A 1 -19.06 0.84 -10.82
C ASP A 1 -18.23 1.59 -9.81
N TYR A 2 -18.64 2.82 -9.49
CA TYR A 2 -18.04 3.65 -8.45
C TYR A 2 -18.99 3.71 -7.25
N ILE A 3 -18.46 3.53 -6.04
CA ILE A 3 -19.24 3.52 -4.80
C ILE A 3 -18.63 4.55 -3.84
N LEU A 4 -19.35 5.65 -3.59
CA LEU A 4 -18.99 6.63 -2.57
C LEU A 4 -19.49 6.15 -1.21
N ASN A 5 -18.59 5.97 -0.25
CA ASN A 5 -18.93 5.59 1.12
C ASN A 5 -17.82 5.97 2.10
N GLU A 6 -18.19 6.46 3.28
CA GLU A 6 -17.24 6.79 4.36
C GLU A 6 -17.16 5.70 5.44
N ASP A 7 -18.21 4.90 5.64
CA ASP A 7 -18.31 3.90 6.71
C ASP A 7 -17.30 2.75 6.52
N PRO A 8 -16.36 2.52 7.45
CA PRO A 8 -15.42 1.40 7.38
C PRO A 8 -16.10 0.03 7.35
N ARG A 9 -17.26 -0.16 7.99
CA ARG A 9 -17.97 -1.44 7.96
C ARG A 9 -18.50 -1.76 6.57
N ARG A 10 -18.99 -0.74 5.86
CA ARG A 10 -19.40 -0.90 4.46
C ARG A 10 -18.21 -1.19 3.55
N LYS A 11 -17.02 -0.66 3.84
CA LYS A 11 -15.78 -1.03 3.13
C LYS A 11 -15.39 -2.48 3.40
N ASP A 12 -15.56 -2.98 4.62
CA ASP A 12 -15.34 -4.40 4.94
C ASP A 12 -16.23 -5.32 4.10
N GLU A 13 -17.52 -4.98 3.97
CA GLU A 13 -18.47 -5.74 3.15
C GLU A 13 -18.08 -5.76 1.67
N LEU A 14 -17.73 -4.59 1.12
CA LEU A 14 -17.30 -4.47 -0.27
C LEU A 14 -16.01 -5.25 -0.52
N MET A 15 -15.04 -5.14 0.39
CA MET A 15 -13.77 -5.87 0.32
C MET A 15 -13.99 -7.39 0.40
N ALA A 16 -14.87 -7.85 1.29
CA ALA A 16 -15.17 -9.27 1.45
C ALA A 16 -15.96 -9.87 0.26
N ALA A 17 -16.66 -9.03 -0.51
CA ALA A 17 -17.39 -9.43 -1.71
C ALA A 17 -16.51 -9.46 -2.97
N LEU A 18 -15.25 -8.99 -2.89
CA LEU A 18 -14.33 -9.04 -4.02
C LEU A 18 -14.02 -10.49 -4.41
N PRO A 19 -13.92 -10.79 -5.72
CA PRO A 19 -13.44 -12.08 -6.18
C PRO A 19 -12.03 -12.37 -5.65
N ASP A 20 -11.69 -13.67 -5.56
CA ASP A 20 -10.30 -14.09 -5.37
C ASP A 20 -9.37 -13.42 -6.39
N HIS A 21 -8.11 -13.22 -6.01
CA HIS A 21 -7.10 -12.53 -6.82
C HIS A 21 -7.33 -11.02 -7.03
N SER A 22 -8.29 -10.42 -6.34
CA SER A 22 -8.50 -8.97 -6.37
C SER A 22 -7.39 -8.19 -5.64
N ILE A 23 -7.23 -6.93 -6.03
CA ILE A 23 -6.31 -5.98 -5.40
C ILE A 23 -7.11 -5.01 -4.52
N VAL A 24 -6.66 -4.82 -3.28
CA VAL A 24 -7.21 -3.86 -2.34
C VAL A 24 -6.11 -2.88 -1.95
N ILE A 25 -6.33 -1.59 -2.18
CA ILE A 25 -5.33 -0.55 -1.98
C ILE A 25 -5.81 0.45 -0.93
N ASN A 26 -5.05 0.69 0.13
CA ASN A 26 -5.21 1.90 0.94
C ASN A 26 -4.54 3.06 0.20
N ALA A 27 -5.35 3.81 -0.54
CA ALA A 27 -4.94 5.04 -1.23
C ALA A 27 -5.35 6.31 -0.49
N THR A 28 -5.43 6.24 0.84
CA THR A 28 -5.78 7.38 1.70
C THR A 28 -4.60 7.77 2.58
N GLY A 29 -4.68 8.93 3.25
CA GLY A 29 -3.74 9.30 4.30
C GLY A 29 -3.95 8.58 5.64
N MET A 30 -4.92 7.66 5.78
CA MET A 30 -5.11 6.89 7.02
C MET A 30 -3.97 5.89 7.21
N GLY A 31 -3.42 5.82 8.42
CA GLY A 31 -2.22 5.06 8.76
C GLY A 31 -0.93 5.88 8.66
N LYS A 32 -0.97 7.10 8.11
CA LYS A 32 0.18 8.01 7.96
C LYS A 32 -0.10 9.42 8.47
N GLU A 33 -1.08 10.09 7.86
CA GLU A 33 -1.49 11.47 8.17
C GLU A 33 -2.59 11.50 9.22
N ARG A 34 -3.48 10.50 9.17
CA ARG A 34 -4.55 10.28 10.15
C ARG A 34 -4.37 8.89 10.76
N PRO A 35 -4.58 8.71 12.07
CA PRO A 35 -4.53 7.39 12.69
C PRO A 35 -5.58 6.41 12.11
N GLY A 36 -5.34 5.11 12.26
CA GLY A 36 -6.29 4.06 11.92
C GLY A 36 -6.18 3.54 10.48
N SER A 37 -7.21 2.78 10.08
CA SER A 37 -7.32 2.12 8.77
C SER A 37 -8.66 2.48 8.09
N PRO A 38 -8.72 2.50 6.75
CA PRO A 38 -9.99 2.65 6.03
C PRO A 38 -10.99 1.51 6.27
N VAL A 39 -10.51 0.34 6.72
CA VAL A 39 -11.31 -0.86 7.03
C VAL A 39 -11.20 -1.18 8.52
N THR A 40 -12.17 -1.92 9.05
CA THR A 40 -12.11 -2.34 10.46
C THR A 40 -11.24 -3.58 10.62
N ASP A 41 -10.91 -3.93 11.87
CA ASP A 41 -10.20 -5.18 12.17
C ASP A 41 -10.99 -6.45 11.81
N ALA A 42 -12.31 -6.34 11.57
CA ALA A 42 -13.15 -7.44 11.11
C ALA A 42 -13.14 -7.60 9.59
N GLY A 43 -12.55 -6.66 8.85
CA GLY A 43 -12.44 -6.69 7.40
C GLY A 43 -11.71 -7.94 6.90
N ARG A 44 -12.24 -8.56 5.83
CA ARG A 44 -11.66 -9.77 5.23
C ARG A 44 -11.14 -9.47 3.84
N PHE A 45 -9.83 -9.61 3.66
CA PHE A 45 -9.21 -9.46 2.35
C PHE A 45 -9.63 -10.63 1.41
N PRO A 46 -9.62 -10.43 0.09
CA PRO A 46 -9.91 -11.49 -0.88
C PRO A 46 -8.84 -12.61 -0.81
N HIS A 47 -9.21 -13.86 -1.08
CA HIS A 47 -8.20 -14.93 -1.15
C HIS A 47 -7.28 -14.73 -2.35
N ARG A 48 -6.00 -15.07 -2.18
CA ARG A 48 -4.95 -14.94 -3.20
C ARG A 48 -4.84 -13.55 -3.81
N GLY A 49 -5.32 -12.54 -3.09
CA GLY A 49 -5.33 -11.16 -3.50
C GLY A 49 -4.06 -10.41 -3.12
N ILE A 50 -4.03 -9.14 -3.50
CA ILE A 50 -2.97 -8.20 -3.13
C ILE A 50 -3.55 -7.16 -2.19
N ALA A 51 -2.94 -7.00 -1.02
CA ALA A 51 -3.22 -5.89 -0.11
C ALA A 51 -2.06 -4.91 -0.20
N TRP A 52 -2.34 -3.68 -0.64
CA TRP A 52 -1.31 -2.67 -0.87
C TRP A 52 -1.58 -1.43 -0.02
N GLU A 53 -0.68 -1.15 0.92
CA GLU A 53 -0.64 0.10 1.67
C GLU A 53 0.21 1.11 0.87
N LEU A 54 -0.37 2.16 0.28
CA LEU A 54 0.43 3.16 -0.44
C LEU A 54 1.25 4.04 0.51
N ASN A 55 0.90 4.06 1.80
CA ASN A 55 1.72 4.71 2.80
C ASN A 55 3.01 3.92 3.08
N TYR A 56 4.09 4.62 3.41
CA TYR A 56 5.41 4.03 3.63
C TYR A 56 6.00 4.35 5.02
N ARG A 57 5.25 5.09 5.84
CA ARG A 57 5.62 5.48 7.20
C ARG A 57 4.38 5.73 8.05
N GLY A 58 4.53 5.69 9.37
CA GLY A 58 3.46 5.90 10.34
C GLY A 58 2.98 4.60 10.94
N GLU A 59 1.72 4.55 11.36
CA GLU A 59 1.13 3.37 12.00
C GLU A 59 0.82 2.25 11.01
N LEU A 60 0.38 2.57 9.79
CA LEU A 60 0.14 1.57 8.74
C LEU A 60 -0.82 0.44 9.20
N ASP A 61 -1.90 0.78 9.91
CA ASP A 61 -2.80 -0.22 10.50
C ASP A 61 -3.44 -1.14 9.46
N PHE A 62 -3.70 -0.65 8.24
CA PHE A 62 -4.17 -1.46 7.11
C PHE A 62 -3.15 -2.52 6.69
N LEU A 63 -1.86 -2.16 6.65
CA LEU A 63 -0.77 -3.11 6.39
C LEU A 63 -0.72 -4.19 7.47
N ARG A 64 -0.78 -3.79 8.75
CA ARG A 64 -0.82 -4.73 9.88
C ARG A 64 -2.04 -5.65 9.82
N GLN A 65 -3.21 -5.13 9.44
CA GLN A 65 -4.43 -5.91 9.23
C GLN A 65 -4.29 -6.96 8.12
N ALA A 66 -3.65 -6.59 6.99
CA ALA A 66 -3.36 -7.50 5.90
C ALA A 66 -2.34 -8.58 6.29
N GLN A 67 -1.25 -8.21 6.98
CA GLN A 67 -0.22 -9.14 7.47
C GLN A 67 -0.80 -10.23 8.38
N ARG A 68 -1.73 -9.87 9.29
CA ARG A 68 -2.43 -10.86 10.14
C ARG A 68 -3.23 -11.90 9.35
N GLN A 69 -3.63 -11.59 8.12
CA GLN A 69 -4.42 -12.47 7.25
C GLN A 69 -3.57 -13.12 6.14
N GLN A 70 -2.29 -12.76 6.02
CA GLN A 70 -1.46 -13.10 4.86
C GLN A 70 -1.37 -14.60 4.59
N ALA A 71 -1.00 -15.39 5.61
CA ALA A 71 -0.89 -16.84 5.46
C ALA A 71 -2.25 -17.50 5.22
N ALA A 72 -3.27 -17.14 6.01
CA ALA A 72 -4.59 -17.75 5.94
C ALA A 72 -5.33 -17.48 4.62
N ARG A 73 -5.03 -16.34 3.99
CA ARG A 73 -5.67 -15.91 2.74
C ARG A 73 -4.75 -15.98 1.52
N GLN A 74 -3.51 -16.39 1.67
CA GLN A 74 -2.50 -16.40 0.61
C GLN A 74 -2.29 -15.00 -0.01
N LEU A 75 -2.26 -13.95 0.81
CA LEU A 75 -2.11 -12.59 0.31
C LEU A 75 -0.66 -12.30 -0.11
N VAL A 76 -0.53 -11.49 -1.15
CA VAL A 76 0.65 -10.65 -1.33
C VAL A 76 0.38 -9.35 -0.58
N VAL A 77 1.31 -8.95 0.29
CA VAL A 77 1.16 -7.76 1.12
C VAL A 77 2.33 -6.82 0.82
N GLU A 78 2.01 -5.64 0.32
CA GLU A 78 2.97 -4.64 -0.12
C GLU A 78 2.78 -3.33 0.66
N ASP A 79 3.87 -2.63 0.93
CA ASP A 79 3.85 -1.27 1.45
C ASP A 79 4.21 -0.23 0.38
N GLY A 80 4.22 1.04 0.78
CA GLY A 80 4.43 2.15 -0.13
C GLY A 80 5.89 2.50 -0.38
N TRP A 81 6.87 1.81 0.23
CA TRP A 81 8.26 2.25 0.24
C TRP A 81 8.86 2.30 -1.17
N LEU A 82 8.72 1.20 -1.93
CA LEU A 82 9.23 1.13 -3.30
C LEU A 82 8.53 2.14 -4.22
N TYR A 83 7.22 2.32 -4.03
CA TYR A 83 6.45 3.34 -4.76
C TYR A 83 6.93 4.77 -4.46
N PHE A 84 7.23 5.06 -3.19
CA PHE A 84 7.81 6.34 -2.78
C PHE A 84 9.16 6.61 -3.45
N LEU A 85 10.06 5.61 -3.51
CA LEU A 85 11.36 5.74 -4.17
C LEU A 85 11.20 5.98 -5.67
N HIS A 86 10.35 5.21 -6.35
CA HIS A 86 10.06 5.44 -7.77
C HIS A 86 9.47 6.83 -8.03
N GLY A 87 8.53 7.29 -7.19
CA GLY A 87 7.92 8.61 -7.34
C GLY A 87 8.94 9.73 -7.25
N TRP A 88 9.80 9.71 -6.23
CA TRP A 88 10.81 10.76 -6.05
C TRP A 88 11.93 10.71 -7.09
N THR A 89 12.40 9.53 -7.46
CA THR A 89 13.43 9.40 -8.49
C THR A 89 12.93 9.89 -9.86
N GLN A 90 11.67 9.63 -10.22
CA GLN A 90 11.09 10.20 -11.45
C GLN A 90 11.05 11.72 -11.42
N VAL A 91 10.66 12.34 -10.30
CA VAL A 91 10.65 13.80 -10.16
C VAL A 91 12.05 14.39 -10.20
N ILE A 92 13.02 13.78 -9.49
CA ILE A 92 14.43 14.21 -9.50
C ILE A 92 14.98 14.16 -10.93
N SER A 93 14.74 13.06 -11.63
CA SER A 93 15.20 12.88 -13.01
C SER A 93 14.65 13.99 -13.92
N HIS A 94 13.37 14.33 -13.78
CA HIS A 94 12.73 15.38 -14.55
C HIS A 94 13.24 16.79 -14.22
N VAL A 95 13.40 17.12 -12.93
CA VAL A 95 13.82 18.46 -12.49
C VAL A 95 15.30 18.73 -12.80
N LEU A 96 16.15 17.71 -12.71
CA LEU A 96 17.59 17.83 -12.92
C LEU A 96 18.03 17.54 -14.37
N ASP A 97 17.10 17.14 -15.24
CA ASP A 97 17.39 16.66 -16.59
C ASP A 97 18.49 15.57 -16.60
N LEU A 98 18.44 14.69 -15.59
CA LEU A 98 19.41 13.63 -15.36
C LEU A 98 18.69 12.28 -15.45
N PRO A 99 19.02 11.40 -16.41
CA PRO A 99 18.42 10.07 -16.45
C PRO A 99 18.83 9.27 -15.21
N ILE A 100 17.84 8.69 -14.52
CA ILE A 100 18.05 7.70 -13.47
C ILE A 100 17.75 6.33 -14.07
N ASP A 101 18.80 5.65 -14.52
CA ASP A 101 18.71 4.28 -15.02
C ASP A 101 18.55 3.27 -13.88
N THR A 102 18.34 2.00 -14.23
CA THR A 102 18.17 0.92 -13.23
C THR A 102 19.36 0.81 -12.29
N VAL A 103 20.59 0.92 -12.79
CA VAL A 103 21.80 0.84 -11.95
C VAL A 103 21.84 1.98 -10.92
N THR A 104 21.50 3.20 -11.34
CA THR A 104 21.45 4.37 -10.46
C THR A 104 20.30 4.25 -9.47
N PHE A 105 19.13 3.79 -9.91
CA PHE A 105 17.97 3.55 -9.04
C PHE A 105 18.26 2.51 -7.95
N ASP A 106 18.92 1.39 -8.31
CA ASP A 106 19.28 0.35 -7.36
C ASP A 106 20.25 0.87 -6.31
N ARG A 107 21.22 1.71 -6.70
CA ARG A 107 22.13 2.37 -5.77
C ARG A 107 21.39 3.32 -4.83
N LEU A 108 20.51 4.17 -5.35
CA LEU A 108 19.71 5.10 -4.53
C LEU A 108 18.82 4.33 -3.54
N THR A 109 18.23 3.22 -3.99
CA THR A 109 17.40 2.34 -3.15
C THR A 109 18.21 1.70 -2.04
N ALA A 110 19.41 1.19 -2.33
CA ALA A 110 20.29 0.59 -1.34
C ALA A 110 20.70 1.59 -0.23
N GLU A 111 21.01 2.84 -0.60
CA GLU A 111 21.33 3.89 0.37
C GLU A 111 20.10 4.26 1.22
N ALA A 112 18.93 4.35 0.59
CA ALA A 112 17.69 4.73 1.25
C ALA A 112 17.19 3.67 2.24
N GLU A 113 17.47 2.39 2.03
CA GLU A 113 16.98 1.30 2.90
C GLU A 113 17.43 1.46 4.35
N SER A 114 18.57 2.12 4.59
CA SER A 114 19.05 2.45 5.95
C SER A 114 18.13 3.41 6.73
N LEU A 115 17.20 4.08 6.05
CA LEU A 115 16.28 5.08 6.60
C LEU A 115 14.85 4.57 6.79
N ARG A 116 14.58 3.32 6.37
CA ARG A 116 13.27 2.67 6.50
C ARG A 116 13.01 2.23 7.93
#